data_AF-A0A8H4JUW0-F1
#
_entry.id   AF-A0A8H4JUW0-F1
#
_cell.length_a   1.000
_cell.length_b   1.000
_cell.length_c   1.000
_cell.angle_alpha   90.00
_cell.angle_beta   90.00
_cell.angle_gamma   90.00
#
_symmetry.space_group_name_H-M   'P 1'
#
loop_
_entity.id
_entity.type
_entity.pdbx_description
1 polymer ?
#
loop_
_entity_poly.entity_id
_entity_poly.type
_entity_poly.pdbx_seq_one_letter_code
_entity_poly.pdbx_strand_id
1 'polypeptide(L)'
;MHLSSLRPHETRYKDASEHLMAKTVQLFRKNLSRPLNKHNCEALMGTALLVNYISWFDLDFLHGQNKLDLSKDQLFFLTPGIIELWFRSMPIFIDQGSIFAGVARHSPRFHIEQALVSWGHDPERFVGLFMEIWDDPRYQGESCRASSDEPTSCAWRLLLGMESQIPHPSPKSPPEEEPCEEHTHSQSLTHLKEVITDVTDKFTSPNHPAATMVLSSQSDRSVFETLIHRVSPLLCCASLATSMIPRDMTSISADIEELFFGVPALCSGPIARWISDGDSRILMLLCHFYRAAQVLMWKTRNWWGYKRSCIMERLIMDELKSRGLHVDFYF
;
A
#
# COMPACT_ATOMS: atom_id res chain seq x y z
N MET A 1 18.45 9.05 -14.24
CA MET A 1 18.73 8.65 -12.85
C MET A 1 19.78 7.54 -12.75
N HIS A 2 19.62 6.38 -13.38
CA HIS A 2 20.62 5.31 -13.25
C HIS A 2 22.03 5.72 -13.71
N LEU A 3 22.16 6.38 -14.87
CA LEU A 3 23.47 6.83 -15.38
C LEU A 3 24.09 7.96 -14.55
N SER A 4 23.28 8.86 -13.97
CA SER A 4 23.77 9.89 -13.05
C SER A 4 24.26 9.27 -11.73
N SER A 5 23.63 8.19 -11.26
CA SER A 5 24.09 7.44 -10.08
C SER A 5 25.35 6.62 -10.36
N LEU A 6 25.48 6.02 -11.54
CA LEU A 6 26.67 5.26 -11.94
C LEU A 6 27.89 6.14 -12.22
N ARG A 7 27.68 7.39 -12.66
CA ARG A 7 28.75 8.33 -13.03
C ARG A 7 28.48 9.73 -12.45
N PRO A 8 28.59 9.89 -11.12
CA PRO A 8 28.22 11.13 -10.44
C PRO A 8 29.10 12.34 -10.80
N HIS A 9 30.33 12.10 -11.29
CA HIS A 9 31.26 13.16 -11.69
C HIS A 9 30.96 13.78 -13.06
N GLU A 10 30.11 13.14 -13.87
CA GLU A 10 29.75 13.62 -15.20
C GLU A 10 28.42 14.40 -15.14
N THR A 11 28.51 15.72 -15.00
CA THR A 11 27.34 16.62 -14.87
C THR A 11 26.33 16.48 -16.00
N ARG A 12 26.77 16.17 -17.22
CA ARG A 12 25.89 15.93 -18.38
C ARG A 12 24.81 14.88 -18.12
N TYR A 13 25.09 13.84 -17.34
CA TYR A 13 24.10 12.79 -17.06
C TYR A 13 23.11 13.23 -15.98
N LYS A 14 23.53 14.10 -15.07
CA LYS A 14 22.64 14.75 -14.11
C LYS A 14 21.69 15.70 -14.84
N ASP A 15 22.22 16.60 -15.66
CA ASP A 15 21.42 17.59 -16.41
C ASP A 15 20.43 16.90 -17.37
N ALA A 16 20.88 15.87 -18.10
CA ALA A 16 20.01 15.08 -18.97
C ALA A 16 18.95 14.32 -18.17
N SER A 17 19.28 13.80 -16.99
CA SER A 17 18.32 13.12 -16.12
C SER A 17 17.25 14.08 -15.61
N GLU A 18 17.63 15.27 -15.16
CA GLU A 18 16.69 16.30 -14.70
C GLU A 18 15.76 16.75 -15.83
N HIS A 19 16.31 17.03 -17.01
CA HIS A 19 15.51 17.44 -18.18
C HIS A 19 14.54 16.33 -18.64
N LEU A 20 15.02 15.09 -18.75
CA LEU A 20 14.17 13.95 -19.12
C LEU A 20 13.11 13.68 -18.06
N MET A 21 13.42 13.82 -16.77
CA MET A 21 12.45 13.65 -15.70
C MET A 21 11.36 14.72 -15.79
N ALA A 22 11.73 16.00 -15.92
CA ALA A 22 10.77 17.09 -16.08
C ALA A 22 9.84 16.88 -17.28
N LYS A 23 10.40 16.47 -18.42
CA LYS A 23 9.64 16.16 -19.63
C LYS A 23 8.71 14.96 -19.46
N THR A 24 9.19 13.88 -18.83
CA THR A 24 8.38 12.68 -18.55
C THR A 24 7.21 13.01 -17.62
N VAL A 25 7.46 13.74 -16.54
CA VAL A 25 6.41 14.18 -15.59
C VAL A 25 5.39 15.08 -16.31
N GLN A 26 5.85 16.01 -17.15
CA GLN A 26 4.96 16.87 -17.94
C GLN A 26 4.08 16.06 -18.90
N LEU A 27 4.67 15.12 -19.64
CA LEU A 27 3.93 14.24 -20.56
C LEU A 27 2.97 13.32 -19.81
N PHE A 28 3.37 12.80 -18.65
CA PHE A 28 2.53 11.96 -17.81
C PHE A 28 1.30 12.74 -17.33
N ARG A 29 1.49 13.93 -16.74
CA ARG A 29 0.40 14.82 -16.32
C ARG A 29 -0.53 15.19 -17.47
N LYS A 30 0.02 15.52 -18.64
CA LYS A 30 -0.75 15.85 -19.85
C LYS A 30 -1.59 14.67 -20.36
N ASN A 31 -1.12 13.44 -20.18
CA ASN A 31 -1.87 12.25 -20.60
C ASN A 31 -2.88 11.79 -19.53
N LEU A 32 -2.60 12.00 -18.24
CA LEU A 32 -3.57 11.79 -17.17
C LEU A 32 -4.78 12.73 -17.26
N SER A 33 -4.59 13.94 -17.77
CA SER A 33 -5.70 14.89 -17.99
C SER A 33 -6.59 14.53 -19.19
N ARG A 34 -6.28 13.45 -19.92
CA ARG A 34 -7.06 12.98 -21.07
C ARG A 34 -7.88 11.75 -20.66
N PRO A 35 -9.01 11.48 -21.34
CA PRO A 35 -9.74 10.24 -21.14
C PRO A 35 -8.84 9.01 -21.36
N LEU A 36 -8.94 8.05 -20.46
CA LEU A 36 -8.26 6.77 -20.59
C LEU A 36 -8.89 5.97 -21.74
N ASN A 37 -8.04 5.31 -22.51
CA ASN A 37 -8.44 4.48 -23.63
C ASN A 37 -7.39 3.38 -23.86
N LYS A 38 -7.70 2.43 -24.72
CA LYS A 38 -6.82 1.29 -25.04
C LYS A 38 -5.40 1.66 -25.50
N HIS A 39 -5.15 2.88 -25.95
CA HIS A 39 -3.84 3.30 -26.46
C HIS A 39 -2.94 3.97 -25.42
N ASN A 40 -3.50 4.55 -24.36
CA ASN A 40 -2.73 5.27 -23.33
C ASN A 40 -2.74 4.58 -21.97
N CYS A 41 -3.73 3.74 -21.69
CA CYS A 41 -4.01 3.17 -20.37
C CYS A 41 -2.83 2.35 -19.82
N GLU A 42 -2.28 1.44 -20.62
CA GLU A 42 -1.15 0.59 -20.19
C GLU A 42 0.12 1.41 -19.93
N ALA A 43 0.44 2.37 -20.80
CA ALA A 43 1.60 3.23 -20.64
C ALA A 43 1.48 4.11 -19.39
N LEU A 44 0.28 4.61 -19.09
CA LEU A 44 -0.01 5.38 -17.88
C LEU A 44 0.13 4.51 -16.62
N MET A 45 -0.46 3.31 -16.61
CA MET A 45 -0.33 2.38 -15.49
C MET A 45 1.12 1.96 -15.25
N GLY A 46 1.84 1.57 -16.30
CA GLY A 46 3.26 1.24 -16.21
C GLY A 46 4.10 2.41 -15.67
N THR A 47 3.82 3.63 -16.12
CA THR A 47 4.49 4.83 -15.59
C THR A 47 4.16 5.06 -14.12
N ALA A 48 2.90 4.89 -13.71
CA ALA A 48 2.47 5.04 -12.31
C ALA A 48 3.15 4.01 -11.39
N LEU A 49 3.26 2.75 -11.81
CA LEU A 49 3.98 1.70 -11.09
C LEU A 49 5.48 2.02 -10.96
N LEU A 50 6.11 2.53 -12.03
CA LEU A 50 7.50 2.97 -11.99
C LEU A 50 7.70 4.16 -11.03
N VAL A 51 6.76 5.10 -10.99
CA VAL A 51 6.78 6.20 -10.02
C VAL A 51 6.67 5.65 -8.60
N ASN A 52 5.77 4.71 -8.33
CA ASN A 52 5.68 4.04 -7.01
C ASN A 52 7.00 3.38 -6.62
N TYR A 53 7.62 2.66 -7.55
CA TYR A 53 8.91 2.01 -7.36
C TYR A 53 10.01 3.03 -7.04
N ILE A 54 10.04 4.16 -7.75
CA ILE A 54 10.99 5.26 -7.46
C ILE A 54 10.73 5.86 -6.08
N SER A 55 9.47 6.05 -5.67
CA SER A 55 9.13 6.58 -4.35
C SER A 55 9.60 5.69 -3.20
N TRP A 56 9.69 4.37 -3.40
CA TRP A 56 10.29 3.47 -2.43
C TRP A 56 11.82 3.62 -2.31
N PHE A 57 12.48 4.07 -3.36
CA PHE A 57 13.91 4.34 -3.36
C PHE A 57 14.25 5.77 -2.88
N ASP A 58 13.35 6.72 -3.13
CA ASP A 58 13.54 8.13 -2.81
C ASP A 58 13.41 8.38 -1.30
N LEU A 59 14.51 8.87 -0.73
CA LEU A 59 14.63 9.33 0.66
C LEU A 59 15.10 10.78 0.71
N ASP A 60 15.06 11.50 -0.41
CA ASP A 60 15.63 12.84 -0.50
C ASP A 60 14.87 13.84 0.38
N PHE A 61 13.60 13.56 0.67
CA PHE A 61 12.79 14.36 1.59
C PHE A 61 13.38 14.47 3.00
N LEU A 62 14.21 13.50 3.41
CA LEU A 62 14.88 13.51 4.72
C LEU A 62 16.05 14.50 4.82
N HIS A 63 16.58 14.99 3.69
CA HIS A 63 17.72 15.91 3.71
C HIS A 63 17.33 17.26 4.33
N GLY A 64 18.10 17.68 5.34
CA GLY A 64 17.91 18.98 5.99
C GLY A 64 16.72 19.05 6.96
N GLN A 65 16.11 17.91 7.31
CA GLN A 65 15.08 17.86 8.33
C GLN A 65 15.68 17.70 9.74
N ASN A 66 15.19 18.50 10.70
CA ASN A 66 15.53 18.36 12.12
C ASN A 66 14.56 17.45 12.89
N LYS A 67 13.36 17.25 12.33
CA LYS A 67 12.28 16.40 12.86
C LYS A 67 11.74 15.56 11.71
N LEU A 68 11.35 14.32 11.98
CA LEU A 68 10.75 13.45 10.97
C LEU A 68 9.41 14.04 10.50
N ASP A 69 9.36 14.43 9.23
CA ASP A 69 8.16 14.96 8.58
C ASP A 69 7.75 14.03 7.42
N LEU A 70 6.81 13.13 7.70
CA LEU A 70 6.29 12.15 6.75
C LEU A 70 5.31 12.77 5.74
N SER A 71 4.85 14.01 5.93
CA SER A 71 3.98 14.66 4.94
C SER A 71 4.70 14.93 3.61
N LYS A 72 6.03 14.94 3.63
CA LYS A 72 6.90 15.14 2.45
C LYS A 72 7.31 13.83 1.78
N ASP A 73 6.90 12.70 2.33
CA ASP A 73 7.25 11.39 1.82
C ASP A 73 6.44 11.08 0.55
N GLN A 74 7.14 11.04 -0.59
CA GLN A 74 6.52 10.81 -1.89
C GLN A 74 5.85 9.44 -1.99
N LEU A 75 6.25 8.47 -1.16
CA LEU A 75 5.62 7.16 -1.16
C LEU A 75 4.15 7.29 -0.76
N PHE A 76 3.86 7.85 0.42
CA PHE A 76 2.48 8.00 0.88
C PHE A 76 1.71 9.07 0.11
N PHE A 77 2.40 10.09 -0.40
CA PHE A 77 1.75 11.17 -1.16
C PHE A 77 1.27 10.72 -2.55
N LEU A 78 2.06 9.91 -3.28
CA LEU A 78 1.77 9.59 -4.68
C LEU A 78 0.92 8.32 -4.86
N THR A 79 1.01 7.36 -3.95
CA THR A 79 0.33 6.07 -4.14
C THR A 79 -1.21 6.15 -4.22
N PRO A 80 -1.92 7.09 -3.56
CA PRO A 80 -3.37 7.23 -3.74
C PRO A 80 -3.80 7.48 -5.21
N GLY A 81 -3.00 8.20 -5.99
CA GLY A 81 -3.28 8.43 -7.41
C GLY A 81 -3.19 7.16 -8.27
N ILE A 82 -2.43 6.16 -7.81
CA ILE A 82 -2.31 4.86 -8.49
C ILE A 82 -3.59 4.05 -8.31
N ILE A 83 -4.22 4.12 -7.14
CA ILE A 83 -5.51 3.48 -6.87
C ILE A 83 -6.57 4.05 -7.82
N GLU A 84 -6.70 5.37 -7.92
CA GLU A 84 -7.67 5.98 -8.83
C GLU A 84 -7.42 5.54 -10.29
N LEU A 85 -6.16 5.59 -10.73
CA LEU A 85 -5.79 5.15 -12.06
C LEU A 85 -6.10 3.67 -12.27
N TRP A 86 -5.93 2.81 -11.27
CA TRP A 86 -6.24 1.39 -11.33
C TRP A 86 -7.74 1.15 -11.55
N PHE A 87 -8.59 1.77 -10.74
CA PHE A 87 -10.05 1.62 -10.85
C PHE A 87 -10.56 2.07 -12.23
N ARG A 88 -10.04 3.19 -12.75
CA ARG A 88 -10.44 3.72 -14.07
C ARG A 88 -9.86 2.92 -15.24
N SER A 89 -8.72 2.26 -15.04
CA SER A 89 -8.01 1.49 -16.06
C SER A 89 -8.48 0.05 -16.18
N MET A 90 -8.88 -0.58 -15.07
CA MET A 90 -9.12 -2.02 -15.00
C MET A 90 -10.24 -2.51 -15.95
N PRO A 91 -11.39 -1.81 -16.11
CA PRO A 91 -12.39 -2.23 -17.10
C PRO A 91 -11.84 -2.26 -18.52
N ILE A 92 -10.95 -1.32 -18.88
CA ILE A 92 -10.28 -1.28 -20.17
C ILE A 92 -9.30 -2.46 -20.30
N PHE A 93 -8.56 -2.78 -19.24
CA PHE A 93 -7.62 -3.91 -19.24
C PHE A 93 -8.34 -5.25 -19.43
N ILE A 94 -9.47 -5.45 -18.76
CA ILE A 94 -10.29 -6.66 -18.91
C ILE A 94 -10.81 -6.76 -20.34
N ASP A 95 -11.33 -5.67 -20.92
CA ASP A 95 -11.86 -5.66 -22.29
C ASP A 95 -10.81 -5.89 -23.37
N GLN A 96 -9.57 -5.47 -23.14
CA GLN A 96 -8.47 -5.63 -24.10
C GLN A 96 -7.66 -6.91 -23.87
N GLY A 97 -7.92 -7.67 -22.80
CA GLY A 97 -7.08 -8.82 -22.43
C GLY A 97 -5.64 -8.42 -22.06
N SER A 98 -5.47 -7.27 -21.40
CA SER A 98 -4.16 -6.77 -20.99
C SER A 98 -3.52 -7.66 -19.92
N ILE A 99 -2.18 -7.68 -19.87
CA ILE A 99 -1.42 -8.35 -18.80
C ILE A 99 -1.80 -7.83 -17.41
N PHE A 100 -2.23 -6.57 -17.30
CA PHE A 100 -2.64 -5.97 -16.03
C PHE A 100 -3.97 -6.55 -15.51
N ALA A 101 -4.81 -7.10 -16.38
CA ALA A 101 -6.03 -7.80 -15.96
C ALA A 101 -5.71 -9.10 -15.21
N GLY A 102 -4.56 -9.72 -15.50
CA GLY A 102 -4.09 -10.91 -14.79
C GLY A 102 -3.76 -10.65 -13.33
N VAL A 103 -3.27 -9.45 -13.01
CA VAL A 103 -2.93 -9.06 -11.62
C VAL A 103 -4.16 -9.07 -10.72
N ALA A 104 -5.34 -8.72 -11.26
CA ALA A 104 -6.58 -8.68 -10.48
C ALA A 104 -7.09 -10.07 -10.04
N ARG A 105 -6.50 -11.15 -10.56
CA ARG A 105 -6.83 -12.53 -10.20
C ARG A 105 -6.01 -13.05 -9.02
N HIS A 106 -4.91 -12.38 -8.71
CA HIS A 106 -3.98 -12.80 -7.69
C HIS A 106 -4.27 -12.04 -6.39
N SER A 107 -4.36 -12.77 -5.27
CA SER A 107 -4.60 -12.18 -3.95
C SER A 107 -3.45 -12.54 -3.00
N PRO A 108 -2.37 -11.75 -3.00
CA PRO A 108 -1.19 -12.01 -2.16
C PRO A 108 -1.54 -12.21 -0.68
N ARG A 109 -2.44 -11.35 -0.17
CA ARG A 109 -2.90 -11.42 1.22
C ARG A 109 -3.57 -12.75 1.54
N PHE A 110 -4.48 -13.21 0.68
CA PHE A 110 -5.22 -14.46 0.90
C PHE A 110 -4.28 -15.67 0.92
N HIS A 111 -3.32 -15.73 0.00
CA HIS A 111 -2.33 -16.82 -0.02
C HIS A 111 -1.45 -16.83 1.23
N ILE A 112 -1.01 -15.67 1.70
CA ILE A 112 -0.25 -15.55 2.96
C ILE A 112 -1.09 -16.02 4.13
N GLU A 113 -2.35 -15.57 4.23
CA GLU A 113 -3.27 -15.96 5.30
C GLU A 113 -3.53 -17.48 5.29
N GLN A 114 -3.77 -18.07 4.12
CA GLN A 114 -3.96 -19.50 3.95
C GLN A 114 -2.71 -20.29 4.37
N ALA A 115 -1.51 -19.83 3.98
CA ALA A 115 -0.26 -20.44 4.40
C ALA A 115 -0.07 -20.37 5.92
N LEU A 116 -0.33 -19.22 6.55
CA LEU A 116 -0.26 -19.05 8.00
C LEU A 116 -1.23 -19.99 8.73
N VAL A 117 -2.48 -20.08 8.27
CA VAL A 117 -3.47 -21.01 8.82
C VAL A 117 -3.02 -22.47 8.66
N SER A 118 -2.47 -22.83 7.50
CA SER A 118 -1.92 -24.18 7.25
C SER A 118 -0.76 -24.54 8.18
N TRP A 119 -0.04 -23.53 8.68
CA TRP A 119 1.04 -23.68 9.66
C TRP A 119 0.54 -23.61 11.11
N GLY A 120 -0.76 -23.46 11.33
CA GLY A 120 -1.37 -23.38 12.66
C GLY A 120 -1.24 -22.02 13.33
N HIS A 121 -1.03 -20.95 12.56
CA HIS A 121 -0.92 -19.59 13.08
C HIS A 121 -2.16 -18.76 12.71
N ASP A 122 -2.58 -17.90 13.64
CA ASP A 122 -3.65 -16.94 13.40
C ASP A 122 -3.10 -15.71 12.65
N PRO A 123 -3.57 -15.41 11.42
CA PRO A 123 -3.14 -14.24 10.68
C PRO A 123 -3.50 -12.92 11.36
N GLU A 124 -4.46 -12.91 12.27
CA GLU A 124 -4.98 -11.70 12.94
C GLU A 124 -4.36 -11.45 14.33
N ARG A 125 -3.40 -12.26 14.76
CA ARG A 125 -2.88 -12.20 16.15
C ARG A 125 -2.29 -10.86 16.58
N PHE A 126 -1.89 -10.00 15.64
CA PHE A 126 -1.38 -8.65 15.95
C PHE A 126 -2.47 -7.58 16.01
N VAL A 127 -3.69 -7.88 15.55
CA VAL A 127 -4.81 -6.93 15.56
C VAL A 127 -5.09 -6.44 16.98
N GLY A 128 -5.31 -7.35 17.93
CA GLY A 128 -5.60 -6.99 19.32
C GLY A 128 -4.53 -6.08 19.92
N LEU A 129 -3.26 -6.39 19.69
CA LEU A 129 -2.13 -5.62 20.20
C LEU A 129 -2.10 -4.17 19.69
N PHE A 130 -2.34 -3.96 18.40
CA PHE A 130 -2.38 -2.60 17.86
C PHE A 130 -3.66 -1.86 18.24
N MET A 131 -4.77 -2.56 18.46
CA MET A 131 -5.99 -1.94 19.00
C MET A 131 -5.80 -1.49 20.44
N GLU A 132 -5.04 -2.21 21.26
CA GLU A 132 -4.66 -1.75 22.60
C GLU A 132 -3.81 -0.47 22.53
N ILE A 133 -2.84 -0.39 21.60
CA ILE A 133 -2.05 0.83 21.35
C ILE A 133 -2.95 1.98 20.91
N TRP A 134 -3.95 1.70 20.06
CA TRP A 134 -4.88 2.70 19.56
C TRP A 134 -5.73 3.31 20.68
N ASP A 135 -6.22 2.45 21.58
CA ASP A 135 -7.11 2.83 22.68
C ASP A 135 -6.33 3.47 23.86
N ASP A 136 -5.00 3.33 23.90
CA ASP A 136 -4.13 3.90 24.94
C ASP A 136 -3.93 5.43 24.79
N PRO A 137 -4.35 6.24 25.79
CA PRO A 137 -4.23 7.70 25.76
C PRO A 137 -2.80 8.23 25.58
N ARG A 138 -1.78 7.47 25.96
CA ARG A 138 -0.36 7.89 25.83
C ARG A 138 0.04 8.08 24.37
N TYR A 139 -0.61 7.38 23.44
CA TYR A 139 -0.32 7.45 22.01
C TYR A 139 -1.22 8.43 21.27
N GLN A 140 -2.19 9.04 21.96
CA GLN A 140 -3.02 10.09 21.37
C GLN A 140 -2.20 11.38 21.28
N GLY A 141 -1.79 11.74 20.06
CA GLY A 141 -1.12 13.01 19.81
C GLY A 141 -2.08 14.20 19.88
N GLU A 142 -1.53 15.42 19.92
CA GLU A 142 -2.28 16.65 19.63
C GLU A 142 -2.67 16.63 18.15
N SER A 143 -3.80 15.99 17.81
CA SER A 143 -4.28 15.94 16.43
C SER A 143 -4.64 17.35 15.97
N CYS A 144 -3.85 17.89 15.04
CA CYS A 144 -4.29 19.00 14.22
C CYS A 144 -5.28 18.42 13.20
N ARG A 145 -6.51 18.93 13.16
CA ARG A 145 -7.52 18.48 12.18
C ARG A 145 -7.18 19.04 10.79
N ALA A 146 -6.12 18.54 10.18
CA ALA A 146 -5.89 18.78 8.75
C ALA A 146 -7.00 18.08 7.96
N SER A 147 -7.62 18.79 7.01
CA SER A 147 -8.54 18.19 6.06
C SER A 147 -7.78 17.22 5.16
N SER A 148 -8.31 16.00 4.98
CA SER A 148 -7.78 15.08 3.97
C SER A 148 -7.85 15.72 2.59
N ASP A 149 -6.77 15.63 1.82
CA ASP A 149 -6.76 16.08 0.43
C ASP A 149 -7.73 15.24 -0.42
N GLU A 150 -8.31 15.85 -1.46
CA GLU A 150 -9.31 15.18 -2.31
C GLU A 150 -8.80 13.87 -2.97
N PRO A 151 -7.56 13.79 -3.50
CA PRO A 151 -7.07 12.54 -4.10
C PRO A 151 -6.97 11.37 -3.11
N THR A 152 -6.57 11.64 -1.87
CA THR A 152 -6.48 10.61 -0.83
C THR A 152 -7.88 10.17 -0.37
N SER A 153 -8.83 11.11 -0.31
CA SER A 153 -10.24 10.83 -0.03
C SER A 153 -10.92 10.01 -1.14
N CYS A 154 -10.61 10.29 -2.41
CA CYS A 154 -11.14 9.53 -3.55
C CYS A 154 -10.64 8.08 -3.55
N ALA A 155 -9.31 7.88 -3.42
CA ALA A 155 -8.72 6.55 -3.34
C ALA A 155 -9.32 5.73 -2.18
N TRP A 156 -9.50 6.37 -1.03
CA TRP A 156 -10.12 5.74 0.14
C TRP A 156 -11.57 5.29 -0.12
N ARG A 157 -12.39 6.15 -0.74
CA ARG A 157 -13.77 5.81 -1.13
C ARG A 157 -13.83 4.63 -2.09
N LEU A 158 -12.93 4.58 -3.07
CA LEU A 158 -12.86 3.48 -4.03
C LEU A 158 -12.50 2.15 -3.35
N LEU A 159 -11.51 2.15 -2.46
CA LEU A 159 -11.13 0.97 -1.68
C LEU A 159 -12.27 0.45 -0.81
N LEU A 160 -12.98 1.34 -0.10
CA LEU A 160 -14.14 0.98 0.71
C LEU A 160 -15.30 0.45 -0.14
N GLY A 161 -15.57 1.09 -1.28
CA GLY A 161 -16.60 0.65 -2.21
C GLY A 161 -16.33 -0.77 -2.69
N MET A 162 -15.09 -1.08 -3.05
CA MET A 162 -14.69 -2.43 -3.46
C MET A 162 -14.82 -3.45 -2.35
N GLU A 163 -14.35 -3.14 -1.13
CA GLU A 163 -14.45 -4.03 0.03
C GLU A 163 -15.92 -4.32 0.43
N SER A 164 -16.83 -3.37 0.22
CA SER A 164 -18.26 -3.58 0.48
C SER A 164 -18.96 -4.50 -0.54
N GLN A 165 -18.44 -4.59 -1.77
CA GLN A 165 -19.05 -5.38 -2.85
C GLN A 165 -18.37 -6.74 -3.03
N ILE A 166 -17.06 -6.83 -2.74
CA ILE A 166 -16.27 -8.06 -2.77
C ILE A 166 -15.59 -8.19 -1.41
N PRO A 167 -16.28 -8.77 -0.41
CA PRO A 167 -15.68 -9.06 0.88
C PRO A 167 -14.48 -10.00 0.69
N HIS A 168 -13.42 -9.76 1.46
CA HIS A 168 -12.28 -10.69 1.48
C HIS A 168 -12.75 -12.08 1.91
N PRO A 169 -12.43 -13.14 1.13
CA PRO A 169 -12.78 -14.51 1.50
C PRO A 169 -12.08 -14.90 2.80
N SER A 170 -12.82 -15.51 3.72
CA SER A 170 -12.27 -15.97 5.00
C SER A 170 -11.31 -17.14 4.73
N PRO A 171 -10.04 -17.08 5.18
CA PRO A 171 -9.09 -18.18 5.04
C PRO A 171 -9.47 -19.41 5.89
N LYS A 172 -10.48 -19.29 6.77
CA LYS A 172 -11.03 -20.38 7.59
C LYS A 172 -12.10 -21.21 6.86
N SER A 173 -12.52 -20.80 5.66
CA SER A 173 -13.47 -21.54 4.84
C SER A 173 -12.79 -22.69 4.08
N PRO A 174 -13.46 -23.83 3.83
CA PRO A 174 -12.90 -24.90 3.01
C PRO A 174 -12.58 -24.39 1.59
N PRO A 175 -11.52 -24.87 0.92
CA PRO A 175 -11.32 -24.57 -0.49
C PRO A 175 -12.51 -25.15 -1.29
N GLU A 176 -13.19 -24.30 -2.05
CA GLU A 176 -14.21 -24.73 -3.00
C GLU A 176 -13.55 -25.61 -4.08
N GLU A 177 -14.17 -26.75 -4.39
CA GLU A 177 -13.70 -27.68 -5.43
C GLU A 177 -13.64 -26.97 -6.79
N GLU A 178 -12.48 -27.02 -7.46
CA GLU A 178 -12.24 -26.37 -8.76
C GLU A 178 -13.18 -26.91 -9.87
N PRO A 179 -14.05 -26.09 -10.48
CA PRO A 179 -14.74 -26.43 -11.71
C PRO A 179 -14.01 -25.84 -12.93
N CYS A 180 -14.14 -26.51 -14.08
CA CYS A 180 -13.60 -26.14 -15.41
C CYS A 180 -13.10 -24.69 -15.55
N GLU A 181 -11.77 -24.54 -15.55
CA GLU A 181 -11.03 -23.29 -15.37
C GLU A 181 -11.48 -22.15 -16.33
N GLU A 182 -11.52 -22.37 -17.65
CA GLU A 182 -11.69 -21.26 -18.61
C GLU A 182 -13.06 -20.54 -18.54
N HIS A 183 -14.15 -21.28 -18.30
CA HIS A 183 -15.48 -20.67 -18.21
C HIS A 183 -15.68 -19.92 -16.89
N THR A 184 -15.17 -20.45 -15.79
CA THR A 184 -15.19 -19.80 -14.47
C THR A 184 -14.35 -18.51 -14.48
N HIS A 185 -13.19 -18.52 -15.15
CA HIS A 185 -12.29 -17.37 -15.22
C HIS A 185 -12.85 -16.18 -16.00
N SER A 186 -13.50 -16.44 -17.13
CA SER A 186 -14.11 -15.37 -17.94
C SER A 186 -15.32 -14.73 -17.24
N GLN A 187 -16.12 -15.54 -16.54
CA GLN A 187 -17.24 -15.05 -15.73
C GLN A 187 -16.76 -14.25 -14.51
N SER A 188 -15.71 -14.71 -13.83
CA SER A 188 -15.10 -14.00 -12.69
C SER A 188 -14.58 -12.61 -13.08
N LEU A 189 -13.85 -12.48 -14.19
CA LEU A 189 -13.39 -11.17 -14.67
C LEU A 189 -14.52 -10.27 -15.15
N THR A 190 -15.57 -10.83 -15.74
CA THR A 190 -16.74 -10.04 -16.17
C THR A 190 -17.45 -9.47 -14.95
N HIS A 191 -17.67 -10.28 -13.93
CA HIS A 191 -18.24 -9.82 -12.66
C HIS A 191 -17.36 -8.76 -11.99
N LEU A 192 -16.04 -8.99 -11.94
CA LEU A 192 -15.09 -8.02 -11.39
C LEU A 192 -15.14 -6.69 -12.16
N LYS A 193 -15.23 -6.73 -13.49
CA LYS A 193 -15.38 -5.52 -14.32
C LYS A 193 -16.65 -4.76 -13.94
N GLU A 194 -17.77 -5.45 -13.80
CA GLU A 194 -19.06 -4.83 -13.42
C GLU A 194 -18.95 -4.15 -12.05
N VAL A 195 -18.39 -4.85 -11.06
CA VAL A 195 -18.18 -4.30 -9.72
C VAL A 195 -17.26 -3.09 -9.76
N ILE A 196 -16.11 -3.17 -10.42
CA ILE A 196 -15.16 -2.06 -10.50
C ILE A 196 -15.78 -0.85 -11.20
N THR A 197 -16.55 -1.07 -12.27
CA THR A 197 -17.25 0.01 -12.99
C THR A 197 -18.28 0.68 -12.07
N ASP A 198 -19.11 -0.11 -11.39
CA ASP A 198 -20.10 0.38 -10.45
C ASP A 198 -19.48 1.15 -9.27
N VAL A 199 -18.40 0.62 -8.68
CA VAL A 199 -17.64 1.29 -7.63
C VAL A 199 -17.04 2.59 -8.15
N THR A 200 -16.42 2.59 -9.32
CA THR A 200 -15.79 3.78 -9.90
C THR A 200 -16.82 4.89 -10.12
N ASP A 201 -17.98 4.55 -10.69
CA ASP A 201 -19.05 5.51 -10.97
C ASP A 201 -19.65 6.10 -9.69
N LYS A 202 -19.87 5.27 -8.66
CA LYS A 202 -20.49 5.70 -7.40
C LYS A 202 -19.53 6.41 -6.46
N PHE A 203 -18.25 6.02 -6.41
CA PHE A 203 -17.34 6.43 -5.33
C PHE A 203 -16.32 7.49 -5.75
N THR A 204 -16.18 7.80 -7.05
CA THR A 204 -15.36 8.93 -7.51
C THR A 204 -15.97 10.29 -7.11
N SER A 205 -17.31 10.40 -7.09
CA SER A 205 -18.00 11.62 -6.65
C SER A 205 -18.27 11.64 -5.14
N PRO A 206 -17.83 12.67 -4.39
CA PRO A 206 -18.01 12.70 -2.93
C PRO A 206 -19.47 12.87 -2.52
N ASN A 207 -20.29 13.46 -3.40
CA ASN A 207 -21.70 13.75 -3.14
C ASN A 207 -22.63 12.56 -3.45
N HIS A 208 -22.08 11.43 -3.90
CA HIS A 208 -22.90 10.27 -4.19
C HIS A 208 -23.45 9.67 -2.87
N PRO A 209 -24.75 9.34 -2.77
CA PRO A 209 -25.35 8.85 -1.53
C PRO A 209 -24.64 7.62 -0.95
N ALA A 210 -24.23 6.68 -1.81
CA ALA A 210 -23.50 5.48 -1.38
C ALA A 210 -22.13 5.82 -0.77
N ALA A 211 -21.40 6.77 -1.36
CA ALA A 211 -20.11 7.22 -0.82
C ALA A 211 -20.28 7.94 0.52
N THR A 212 -21.30 8.79 0.64
CA THR A 212 -21.62 9.49 1.89
C THR A 212 -22.01 8.52 3.02
N MET A 213 -22.83 7.52 2.70
CA MET A 213 -23.29 6.52 3.68
C MET A 213 -22.15 5.64 4.21
N VAL A 214 -21.23 5.23 3.33
CA VAL A 214 -20.07 4.41 3.71
C VAL A 214 -19.04 5.22 4.51
N LEU A 215 -18.89 6.51 4.22
CA LEU A 215 -18.01 7.39 4.99
C LEU A 215 -18.58 7.70 6.39
N SER A 216 -19.89 7.86 6.52
CA SER A 216 -20.52 8.19 7.81
C SER A 216 -20.59 7.02 8.80
N SER A 217 -20.48 5.78 8.32
CA SER A 217 -20.43 4.59 9.17
C SER A 217 -19.03 4.29 9.72
N GLN A 218 -17.98 4.93 9.18
CA GLN A 218 -16.60 4.70 9.58
C GLN A 218 -16.21 5.54 10.80
N SER A 219 -15.53 4.89 11.75
CA SER A 219 -14.86 5.55 12.86
C SER A 219 -13.34 5.51 12.63
N ASP A 220 -12.59 6.48 13.17
CA ASP A 220 -11.12 6.43 13.09
C ASP A 220 -10.57 5.09 13.64
N ARG A 221 -11.21 4.54 14.67
CA ARG A 221 -10.86 3.23 15.25
C ARG A 221 -11.06 2.08 14.26
N SER A 222 -12.20 2.01 13.58
CA SER A 222 -12.48 0.95 12.60
C SER A 222 -11.58 1.05 11.37
N VAL A 223 -11.26 2.27 10.93
CA VAL A 223 -10.33 2.49 9.81
C VAL A 223 -8.93 1.98 10.14
N PHE A 224 -8.45 2.27 11.37
CA PHE A 224 -7.17 1.75 11.83
C PHE A 224 -7.18 0.22 11.93
N GLU A 225 -8.24 -0.36 12.50
CA GLU A 225 -8.42 -1.82 12.59
C GLU A 225 -8.34 -2.49 11.21
N THR A 226 -9.05 -1.96 10.20
CA THR A 226 -8.98 -2.46 8.81
C THR A 226 -7.56 -2.45 8.25
N LEU A 227 -6.78 -1.40 8.52
CA LEU A 227 -5.37 -1.34 8.10
C LEU A 227 -4.54 -2.43 8.80
N ILE A 228 -4.75 -2.65 10.10
CA ILE A 228 -4.02 -3.68 10.84
C ILE A 228 -4.36 -5.07 10.32
N HIS A 229 -5.62 -5.39 10.02
CA HIS A 229 -5.98 -6.68 9.42
C HIS A 229 -5.22 -6.94 8.11
N ARG A 230 -4.94 -5.90 7.31
CA ARG A 230 -4.19 -6.01 6.06
C ARG A 230 -2.68 -6.20 6.27
N VAL A 231 -2.13 -5.68 7.37
CA VAL A 231 -0.69 -5.73 7.69
C VAL A 231 -0.32 -6.90 8.60
N SER A 232 -1.25 -7.37 9.45
CA SER A 232 -1.03 -8.42 10.45
C SER A 232 -0.42 -9.70 9.87
N PRO A 233 -0.85 -10.23 8.70
CA PRO A 233 -0.23 -11.40 8.10
C PRO A 233 1.28 -11.22 7.82
N LEU A 234 1.71 -10.02 7.41
CA LEU A 234 3.15 -9.72 7.22
C LEU A 234 3.91 -9.74 8.55
N LEU A 235 3.32 -9.18 9.61
CA LEU A 235 3.92 -9.21 10.94
C LEU A 235 4.01 -10.65 11.48
N CYS A 236 3.01 -11.49 11.17
CA CYS A 236 3.03 -12.93 11.45
C CYS A 236 4.21 -13.60 10.76
N CYS A 237 4.37 -13.39 9.46
CA CYS A 237 5.51 -13.94 8.72
C CYS A 237 6.84 -13.50 9.32
N ALA A 238 7.00 -12.21 9.66
CA ALA A 238 8.25 -11.69 10.20
C ALA A 238 8.63 -12.37 11.52
N SER A 239 7.66 -12.54 12.42
CA SER A 239 7.87 -13.24 13.68
C SER A 239 8.17 -14.72 13.55
N LEU A 240 7.60 -15.41 12.56
CA LEU A 240 7.97 -16.79 12.29
C LEU A 240 9.39 -16.90 11.72
N ALA A 241 9.82 -15.92 10.93
CA ALA A 241 11.16 -15.85 10.36
C ALA A 241 12.24 -15.54 11.42
N THR A 242 11.92 -14.83 12.51
CA THR A 242 12.86 -14.58 13.63
C THR A 242 12.74 -15.58 14.78
N SER A 243 11.81 -16.54 14.70
CA SER A 243 11.63 -17.55 15.74
C SER A 243 12.83 -18.48 15.91
N MET A 244 12.89 -19.24 17.02
CA MET A 244 13.98 -20.18 17.29
C MET A 244 14.14 -21.25 16.20
N ILE A 245 13.07 -21.58 15.49
CA ILE A 245 13.09 -22.49 14.34
C ILE A 245 12.46 -21.71 13.17
N PRO A 246 13.27 -20.94 12.41
CA PRO A 246 12.76 -20.10 11.34
C PRO A 246 11.96 -20.91 10.32
N ARG A 247 10.77 -20.44 9.99
CA ARG A 247 9.94 -21.07 8.96
C ARG A 247 10.46 -20.71 7.57
N ASP A 248 10.49 -21.69 6.68
CA ASP A 248 10.76 -21.44 5.27
C ASP A 248 9.57 -20.72 4.62
N MET A 249 9.81 -19.52 4.13
CA MET A 249 8.82 -18.64 3.48
C MET A 249 8.97 -18.61 1.96
N THR A 250 9.84 -19.45 1.38
CA THR A 250 10.12 -19.43 -0.06
C THR A 250 8.87 -19.56 -0.91
N SER A 251 7.91 -20.41 -0.50
CA SER A 251 6.66 -20.65 -1.23
C SER A 251 5.73 -19.44 -1.33
N ILE A 252 5.80 -18.50 -0.38
CA ILE A 252 4.96 -17.29 -0.34
C ILE A 252 5.77 -16.00 -0.48
N SER A 253 7.06 -16.11 -0.84
CA SER A 253 7.98 -14.97 -0.88
C SER A 253 7.54 -13.88 -1.87
N ALA A 254 7.02 -14.28 -3.03
CA ALA A 254 6.49 -13.34 -4.02
C ALA A 254 5.24 -12.61 -3.50
N ASP A 255 4.34 -13.32 -2.81
CA ASP A 255 3.14 -12.73 -2.21
C ASP A 255 3.51 -11.73 -1.11
N ILE A 256 4.51 -12.07 -0.29
CA ILE A 256 5.02 -11.18 0.76
C ILE A 256 5.58 -9.89 0.14
N GLU A 257 6.40 -10.00 -0.91
CA GLU A 257 6.92 -8.83 -1.64
C GLU A 257 5.79 -7.96 -2.20
N GLU A 258 4.83 -8.57 -2.89
CA GLU A 258 3.73 -7.86 -3.53
C GLU A 258 2.83 -7.14 -2.50
N LEU A 259 2.44 -7.84 -1.43
CA LEU A 259 1.64 -7.25 -0.36
C LEU A 259 2.41 -6.12 0.32
N PHE A 260 3.68 -6.33 0.64
CA PHE A 260 4.51 -5.33 1.31
C PHE A 260 4.62 -4.03 0.49
N PHE A 261 4.95 -4.12 -0.80
CA PHE A 261 5.07 -2.94 -1.67
C PHE A 261 3.72 -2.31 -2.01
N GLY A 262 2.62 -3.04 -1.83
CA GLY A 262 1.25 -2.57 -1.98
C GLY A 262 0.70 -1.81 -0.77
N VAL A 263 1.19 -2.06 0.47
CA VAL A 263 0.65 -1.43 1.70
C VAL A 263 0.54 0.09 1.62
N PRO A 264 1.53 0.86 1.12
CA PRO A 264 1.40 2.32 1.02
C PRO A 264 0.20 2.79 0.19
N ALA A 265 -0.26 1.98 -0.77
CA ALA A 265 -1.45 2.30 -1.56
C ALA A 265 -2.74 2.27 -0.73
N LEU A 266 -2.72 1.49 0.35
CA LEU A 266 -3.83 1.34 1.29
C LEU A 266 -3.85 2.47 2.32
N CYS A 267 -2.74 3.20 2.46
CA CYS A 267 -2.60 4.35 3.36
C CYS A 267 -3.21 5.63 2.77
N SER A 268 -4.48 5.59 2.38
CA SER A 268 -5.23 6.72 1.82
C SER A 268 -6.24 7.31 2.83
N GLY A 269 -6.90 8.41 2.47
CA GLY A 269 -7.92 9.07 3.28
C GLY A 269 -7.47 9.37 4.73
N PRO A 270 -8.19 8.88 5.76
CA PRO A 270 -7.82 9.12 7.17
C PRO A 270 -6.42 8.64 7.54
N ILE A 271 -5.94 7.57 6.93
CA ILE A 271 -4.62 7.00 7.21
C ILE A 271 -3.52 7.94 6.71
N ALA A 272 -3.66 8.47 5.49
CA ALA A 272 -2.71 9.44 4.93
C ALA A 272 -2.60 10.68 5.83
N ARG A 273 -3.73 11.15 6.38
CA ARG A 273 -3.76 12.23 7.36
C ARG A 273 -2.98 11.88 8.62
N TRP A 274 -3.21 10.72 9.24
CA TRP A 274 -2.44 10.31 10.43
C TRP A 274 -0.93 10.22 10.16
N ILE A 275 -0.54 9.75 8.97
CA ILE A 275 0.87 9.70 8.57
C ILE A 275 1.44 11.12 8.45
N SER A 276 0.73 12.00 7.75
CA SER A 276 1.12 13.41 7.57
C SER A 276 1.21 14.17 8.90
N ASP A 277 0.26 13.93 9.81
CA ASP A 277 0.24 14.52 11.15
C ASP A 277 1.31 13.90 12.08
N GLY A 278 1.90 12.78 11.66
CA GLY A 278 2.84 12.01 12.46
C GLY A 278 2.19 11.45 13.74
N ASP A 279 0.95 10.96 13.66
CA ASP A 279 0.23 10.37 14.79
C ASP A 279 1.02 9.20 15.41
N SER A 280 1.21 9.19 16.73
CA SER A 280 2.06 8.17 17.36
C SER A 280 1.56 6.74 17.13
N ARG A 281 0.25 6.53 16.98
CA ARG A 281 -0.35 5.20 16.76
C ARG A 281 0.01 4.67 15.37
N ILE A 282 -0.04 5.52 14.34
CA ILE A 282 0.37 5.12 13.00
C ILE A 282 1.90 4.95 12.91
N LEU A 283 2.67 5.78 13.63
CA LEU A 283 4.12 5.63 13.71
C LEU A 283 4.52 4.29 14.36
N MET A 284 3.82 3.86 15.41
CA MET A 284 4.02 2.53 16.00
C MET A 284 3.82 1.41 14.98
N LEU A 285 2.74 1.47 14.19
CA LEU A 285 2.48 0.51 13.12
C LEU A 285 3.56 0.55 12.05
N LEU A 286 3.91 1.74 11.54
CA LEU A 286 4.92 1.90 10.50
C LEU A 286 6.31 1.41 10.97
N CYS A 287 6.64 1.62 12.25
CA CYS A 287 7.87 1.09 12.84
C CYS A 287 7.92 -0.45 12.75
N HIS A 288 6.84 -1.13 13.13
CA HIS A 288 6.73 -2.59 13.04
C HIS A 288 6.70 -3.08 11.59
N PHE A 289 6.03 -2.35 10.70
CA PHE A 289 5.99 -2.63 9.28
C PHE A 289 7.39 -2.57 8.64
N TYR A 290 8.16 -1.51 8.89
CA TYR A 290 9.54 -1.40 8.39
C TYR A 290 10.51 -2.38 9.08
N ARG A 291 10.24 -2.76 10.33
CA ARG A 291 10.98 -3.85 10.98
C ARG A 291 10.72 -5.19 10.30
N ALA A 292 9.45 -5.51 10.05
CA ALA A 292 9.04 -6.73 9.35
C ALA A 292 9.65 -6.81 7.94
N ALA A 293 9.71 -5.69 7.23
CA ALA A 293 10.38 -5.60 5.94
C ALA A 293 11.84 -6.05 5.99
N GLN A 294 12.59 -5.66 7.02
CA GLN A 294 14.00 -6.01 7.14
C GLN A 294 14.22 -7.49 7.40
N VAL A 295 13.26 -8.13 8.05
CA VAL A 295 13.27 -9.57 8.30
C VAL A 295 12.89 -10.34 7.02
N LEU A 296 11.83 -9.91 6.34
CA LEU A 296 11.21 -10.66 5.26
C LEU A 296 11.82 -10.41 3.88
N MET A 297 12.42 -9.24 3.64
CA MET A 297 12.95 -8.87 2.33
C MET A 297 14.37 -9.38 2.11
N TRP A 298 14.62 -9.97 0.95
CA TRP A 298 15.97 -10.34 0.56
C TRP A 298 16.85 -9.11 0.26
N LYS A 299 17.97 -9.03 0.97
CA LYS A 299 18.94 -7.92 0.89
C LYS A 299 19.54 -7.72 -0.50
N THR A 300 19.58 -8.75 -1.35
CA THR A 300 20.17 -8.67 -2.69
C THR A 300 19.16 -8.23 -3.75
N ARG A 301 17.94 -8.80 -3.71
CA ARG A 301 16.87 -8.53 -4.68
C ARG A 301 16.14 -7.21 -4.37
N ASN A 302 15.82 -6.96 -3.10
CA ASN A 302 15.02 -5.83 -2.65
C ASN A 302 15.84 -4.84 -1.81
N TRP A 303 17.12 -4.66 -2.17
CA TRP A 303 18.08 -3.87 -1.41
C TRP A 303 17.61 -2.44 -1.12
N TRP A 304 16.85 -1.83 -2.05
CA TRP A 304 16.32 -0.47 -1.93
C TRP A 304 15.20 -0.39 -0.88
N GLY A 305 14.25 -1.32 -0.93
CA GLY A 305 13.18 -1.43 0.06
C GLY A 305 13.72 -1.76 1.44
N TYR A 306 14.71 -2.67 1.51
CA TYR A 306 15.45 -2.96 2.75
C TYR A 306 16.15 -1.72 3.30
N LYS A 307 16.90 -0.98 2.46
CA LYS A 307 17.62 0.23 2.87
C LYS A 307 16.67 1.30 3.42
N ARG A 308 15.56 1.55 2.72
CA ARG A 308 14.50 2.45 3.18
C ARG A 308 13.95 1.99 4.51
N SER A 309 13.65 0.71 4.65
CA SER A 309 13.12 0.15 5.90
C SER A 309 14.05 0.35 7.09
N CYS A 310 15.36 0.11 6.94
CA CYS A 310 16.34 0.38 7.99
C CYS A 310 16.38 1.86 8.41
N ILE A 311 16.30 2.78 7.44
CA ILE A 311 16.34 4.21 7.71
C ILE A 311 15.06 4.66 8.40
N MET A 312 13.90 4.26 7.86
CA MET A 312 12.59 4.65 8.38
C MET A 312 12.31 4.06 9.76
N GLU A 313 12.62 2.78 10.01
CA GLU A 313 12.50 2.18 11.34
C GLU A 313 13.23 3.03 12.38
N ARG A 314 14.53 3.30 12.14
CA ARG A 314 15.35 4.07 13.08
C ARG A 314 14.80 5.47 13.33
N LEU A 315 14.46 6.21 12.26
CA LEU A 315 13.96 7.58 12.40
C LEU A 315 12.62 7.64 13.13
N ILE A 316 11.72 6.70 12.84
CA ILE A 316 10.43 6.59 13.53
C ILE A 316 10.65 6.21 15.00
N MET A 317 11.55 5.27 15.30
CA MET A 317 11.91 4.93 16.68
C MET A 317 12.46 6.13 17.45
N ASP A 318 13.35 6.91 16.84
CA ASP A 318 13.94 8.09 17.48
C ASP A 318 12.88 9.17 17.72
N GLU A 319 11.95 9.38 16.77
CA GLU A 319 10.80 10.27 16.94
C GLU A 319 9.88 9.79 18.09
N LEU A 320 9.53 8.50 18.14
CA LEU A 320 8.70 7.94 19.20
C LEU A 320 9.38 8.06 20.58
N LYS A 321 10.68 7.78 20.67
CA LYS A 321 11.48 7.98 21.90
C LYS A 321 11.50 9.45 22.33
N SER A 322 11.61 10.39 21.39
CA SER A 322 11.57 11.82 21.71
C SER A 322 10.24 12.26 22.35
N ARG A 323 9.16 11.51 22.10
CA ARG A 323 7.83 11.68 22.69
C ARG A 323 7.63 10.90 23.99
N GLY A 324 8.67 10.21 24.49
CA GLY A 324 8.59 9.36 25.68
C GLY A 324 7.88 8.02 25.44
N LEU A 325 7.77 7.59 24.18
CA LEU A 325 7.15 6.31 23.81
C LEU A 325 8.23 5.27 23.51
N HIS A 326 8.03 4.05 24.02
CA HIS A 326 8.92 2.91 23.79
C HIS A 326 8.30 1.96 22.77
N VAL A 327 9.14 1.43 21.87
CA VAL A 327 8.76 0.43 20.88
C VAL A 327 9.29 -0.91 21.34
N ASP A 328 8.38 -1.80 21.74
CA ASP A 328 8.71 -3.20 22.00
C ASP A 328 8.40 -4.00 20.74
N PHE A 329 9.42 -4.62 20.14
CA PHE A 329 9.20 -5.52 19.02
C PHE A 329 8.81 -6.89 19.53
N TYR A 330 7.69 -7.38 19.03
CA TYR A 330 7.16 -8.71 19.36
C TYR A 330 7.77 -9.82 18.50
N PHE A 331 8.90 -9.54 17.83
CA PHE A 331 9.66 -10.47 17.00
C PHE A 331 11.11 -10.05 16.68
#